data_AF-A0A967GV86-F1
#
_entry.id   AF-A0A967GV86-F1
#
_cell.length_a   1.000
_cell.length_b   1.000
_cell.length_c   1.000
_cell.angle_alpha   90.00
_cell.angle_beta   90.00
_cell.angle_gamma   90.00
#
_symmetry.space_group_name_H-M   'P 1'
#
loop_
_entity.id
_entity.type
_entity.pdbx_description
1 polymer ?
#
loop_
_entity_poly.entity_id
_entity_poly.type
_entity_poly.pdbx_seq_one_letter_code
_entity_poly.pdbx_strand_id
1 'polypeptide(L)' 'MKTRTLGPDGFKVGEIGLGCWQLGGQDFGPMAEETAQAILLSASQ' A
#
# COMPACT_ATOMS: atom_id res chain seq x y z
N MET A 1 -1.91 -8.92 -11.59
CA MET A 1 -1.13 -7.65 -11.56
C MET A 1 0.13 -7.80 -12.41
N LYS A 2 0.61 -6.73 -13.09
CA LYS A 2 1.91 -6.74 -13.79
C LYS A 2 3.02 -6.39 -12.81
N THR A 3 4.22 -6.96 -13.02
CA THR A 3 5.38 -6.75 -12.13
C THR A 3 6.62 -6.25 -12.88
N ARG A 4 7.50 -5.52 -12.17
CA ARG A 4 8.79 -5.02 -12.64
C ARG A 4 9.87 -5.31 -11.62
N THR A 5 11.12 -5.38 -12.08
CA THR A 5 12.28 -5.45 -11.18
C THR A 5 12.53 -4.05 -10.60
N LEU A 6 12.61 -3.94 -9.28
CA LEU A 6 12.95 -2.69 -8.59
C LEU A 6 14.47 -2.49 -8.59
N GLY A 7 15.00 -1.70 -9.52
CA GLY A 7 16.45 -1.48 -9.65
C GLY A 7 17.18 -2.64 -10.37
N PRO A 8 18.53 -2.64 -10.41
CA PRO A 8 19.32 -3.60 -11.18
C PRO A 8 19.14 -5.06 -10.73
N ASP A 9 19.19 -5.33 -9.42
CA ASP A 9 19.14 -6.67 -8.83
C ASP A 9 18.02 -6.83 -7.77
N GLY A 10 17.01 -5.96 -7.79
CA GLY A 10 15.98 -5.94 -6.74
C GLY A 10 14.79 -6.87 -6.97
N PHE A 11 13.79 -6.73 -6.10
CA PHE A 11 12.62 -7.59 -6.10
C PHE A 11 11.71 -7.35 -7.30
N LYS A 12 10.95 -8.40 -7.69
CA LYS A 12 9.79 -8.24 -8.59
C LYS A 12 8.63 -7.64 -7.80
N VAL A 13 8.32 -6.38 -8.05
CA VAL A 13 7.24 -5.62 -7.40
C VAL A 13 6.13 -5.33 -8.38
N GLY A 14 4.91 -5.07 -7.91
CA GLY A 14 3.83 -4.55 -8.76
C GLY A 14 4.22 -3.21 -9.40
N GLU A 15 3.74 -2.95 -10.62
CA GLU A 15 3.93 -1.63 -11.28
C GLU A 15 3.21 -0.49 -10.54
N ILE A 16 2.21 -0.82 -9.73
CA ILE A 16 1.40 0.10 -8.95
C ILE A 16 1.58 -0.27 -7.47
N GLY A 17 1.90 0.72 -6.64
CA GLY A 17 1.98 0.59 -5.19
C GLY A 17 0.86 1.33 -4.47
N LEU A 18 0.60 0.96 -3.21
CA LEU A 18 -0.33 1.65 -2.33
C LEU A 18 0.43 2.62 -1.41
N GLY A 19 0.04 3.89 -1.43
CA GLY A 19 0.51 4.86 -0.44
C GLY A 19 -0.28 4.75 0.87
N CYS A 20 0.41 4.67 2.01
CA CYS A 20 -0.22 4.44 3.31
C CYS A 20 -0.25 5.68 4.23
N TRP A 21 0.07 6.88 3.72
CA TRP A 21 0.22 8.07 4.56
C TRP A 21 -1.07 8.42 5.33
N GLN A 22 -2.22 8.33 4.67
CA GLN A 22 -3.52 8.59 5.30
C GLN A 22 -3.87 7.55 6.37
N LEU A 23 -3.23 6.37 6.34
CA LEU A 23 -3.56 5.28 7.25
C LEU A 23 -3.04 5.49 8.69
N GLY A 24 -2.22 6.51 8.92
CA GLY A 24 -1.74 6.83 10.27
C GLY A 24 -2.69 7.70 11.09
N GLY A 25 -3.72 8.29 10.47
CA GLY A 25 -4.70 9.15 11.14
C GLY A 25 -4.17 10.47 11.71
N GLN A 26 -2.92 10.85 11.41
CA GLN A 26 -2.28 12.07 11.94
C GLN A 26 -2.65 13.30 11.10
N ASP A 27 -2.26 13.32 9.82
CA ASP A 27 -2.40 14.51 8.96
C ASP A 27 -3.79 14.69 8.35
N PHE A 28 -4.62 13.64 8.34
CA PHE A 28 -5.92 13.60 7.66
C PHE A 28 -7.10 13.36 8.62
N GLY A 29 -6.84 13.46 9.92
CA GLY A 29 -7.82 13.17 10.97
C GLY A 29 -7.97 11.68 11.27
N PRO A 30 -8.80 11.34 12.27
CA PRO A 30 -8.93 9.97 12.75
C PRO A 30 -9.42 9.03 11.66
N MET A 31 -8.82 7.84 11.62
CA MET A 31 -9.23 6.78 10.72
C MET A 31 -9.45 5.50 11.54
N ALA A 32 -10.56 4.80 11.25
CA ALA A 32 -10.85 3.52 11.87
C ALA A 32 -9.86 2.43 11.41
N GLU A 33 -9.37 1.65 12.36
CA GLU A 33 -8.38 0.60 12.11
C GLU A 33 -8.90 -0.45 11.13
N GLU A 34 -10.18 -0.82 11.24
CA GLU A 34 -10.82 -1.81 10.37
C GLU A 34 -10.83 -1.35 8.91
N THR A 35 -10.99 -0.04 8.68
CA THR A 35 -10.94 0.53 7.33
C THR A 35 -9.52 0.49 6.78
N ALA A 36 -8.51 0.79 7.61
CA ALA A 36 -7.10 0.69 7.23
C ALA A 36 -6.74 -0.74 6.81
N GLN A 37 -7.16 -1.72 7.62
CA GLN A 37 -6.92 -3.14 7.38
C GLN A 37 -7.62 -3.61 6.10
N ALA A 38 -8.88 -3.19 5.88
CA ALA A 38 -9.62 -3.53 4.66
C ALA A 38 -8.90 -3.01 3.39
N ILE A 39 -8.38 -1.77 3.42
CA ILE A 39 -7.62 -1.20 2.30
C ILE A 39 -6.35 -2.02 2.02
N LEU A 40 -5.60 -2.36 3.07
CA LEU A 40 -4.37 -3.15 2.94
C LEU A 40 -4.66 -4.55 2.35
N LEU A 41 -5.71 -5.21 2.83
CA LEU A 41 -6.15 -6.52 2.33
C LEU A 41 -6.62 -6.46 0.87
N SER A 42 -7.31 -5.39 0.47
CA SER A 42 -7.71 -5.20 -0.92
C SER A 42 -6.52 -4.99 -1.85
N ALA A 43 -5.47 -4.30 -1.40
CA ALA A 43 -4.28 -4.01 -2.19
C ALA A 43 -3.29 -5.20 -2.28
N SER A 44 -3.35 -6.15 -1.34
CA SER A 44 -2.46 -7.32 -1.31
C SER A 44 -2.97 -8.53 -2.10
N GLN A 45 -4.15 -8.44 -2.72
CA GLN A 45 -4.73 -9.48 -3.59
C GLN A 45 -4.17 -9.39 -5.02
#